data_AF-A0A800JPT6-F1
#
_entry.id   AF-A0A800JPT6-F1
#
_cell.length_a   1.000
_cell.length_b   1.000
_cell.length_c   1.000
_cell.angle_alpha   90.00
_cell.angle_beta   90.00
_cell.angle_gamma   90.00
#
_symmetry.space_group_name_H-M   'P 1'
#
loop_
_entity.id
_entity.type
_entity.pdbx_description
1 polymer ?
#
loop_
_entity_poly.entity_id
_entity_poly.type
_entity_poly.pdbx_seq_one_letter_code
_entity_poly.pdbx_strand_id
1 'polypeptide(L)'
;SYLAGVNNLLFLGSSCIYPKESLQPIKEEYLLSGHLESTNEPYAIAKIAGIKLCESYNRQYGTDYRSIMPTNLYGPNDNFHLENSHVIPAIIRKIH
;
A
#
# COMPACT_ATOMS: atom_id res chain seq x y z
N SER A 1 -8.87 16.37 6.68
CA SER A 1 -9.82 15.42 7.32
C SER A 1 -10.15 15.82 8.75
N TYR A 2 -9.17 15.86 9.67
CA TYR A 2 -9.44 16.16 11.08
C TYR A 2 -10.13 17.50 11.33
N LEU A 3 -9.62 18.60 10.74
CA LEU A 3 -10.24 19.94 10.86
C LEU A 3 -11.66 20.01 10.29
N ALA A 4 -12.05 19.03 9.46
CA ALA A 4 -13.40 18.89 8.93
C ALA A 4 -14.29 17.93 9.76
N GLY A 5 -13.84 17.52 10.96
CA GLY A 5 -14.61 16.65 11.87
C GLY A 5 -14.62 15.17 11.49
N VAL A 6 -13.81 14.73 10.53
CA VAL A 6 -13.74 13.31 10.15
C VAL A 6 -12.96 12.55 11.21
N ASN A 7 -13.63 11.65 11.94
CA ASN A 7 -12.97 10.82 12.96
C ASN A 7 -12.51 9.46 12.42
N ASN A 8 -13.19 8.91 11.42
CA ASN A 8 -12.92 7.59 10.87
C ASN A 8 -12.39 7.72 9.44
N LEU A 9 -11.23 7.13 9.17
CA LEU A 9 -10.60 7.15 7.86
C LEU A 9 -9.90 5.81 7.61
N LEU A 10 -9.98 5.32 6.37
CA LEU A 10 -9.22 4.14 5.95
C LEU A 10 -8.19 4.55 4.90
N PHE A 11 -6.91 4.43 5.25
CA PHE A 11 -5.79 4.66 4.35
C PHE A 11 -5.34 3.35 3.70
N LEU A 12 -5.13 3.38 2.39
CA LEU A 12 -4.64 2.23 1.63
C LEU A 12 -3.14 2.36 1.41
N GLY A 13 -2.37 1.49 2.05
CA GLY A 13 -0.97 1.29 1.73
C GLY A 13 -0.79 0.31 0.56
N SER A 14 0.32 -0.43 0.56
CA SER A 14 0.65 -1.41 -0.47
C SER A 14 1.65 -2.41 0.09
N SER A 15 1.64 -3.66 -0.34
CA SER A 15 2.67 -4.64 0.05
C SER A 15 4.09 -4.24 -0.38
N CYS A 16 4.25 -3.38 -1.39
CA CYS A 16 5.57 -2.90 -1.84
C CYS A 16 6.24 -1.87 -0.90
N ILE A 17 5.63 -1.56 0.26
CA ILE A 17 6.22 -0.69 1.28
C ILE A 17 7.15 -1.44 2.23
N TYR A 18 7.14 -2.77 2.20
CA TYR A 18 8.02 -3.59 3.01
C TYR A 18 9.40 -3.69 2.36
N PRO A 19 10.45 -3.95 3.17
CA PRO A 19 11.78 -4.20 2.64
C PRO A 19 11.81 -5.26 1.53
N LYS A 20 12.69 -5.05 0.55
CA LYS A 20 12.86 -5.97 -0.58
C LYS A 20 13.14 -7.41 -0.11
N GLU A 21 13.98 -7.54 0.90
CA GLU A 21 14.45 -8.82 1.45
C GLU A 21 13.71 -9.21 2.74
N SER A 22 12.42 -8.84 2.88
CA SER A 22 11.62 -9.24 4.03
C SER A 22 11.44 -10.77 4.12
N LEU A 23 11.54 -11.29 5.34
CA LEU A 23 11.22 -12.69 5.62
C LEU A 23 9.76 -12.98 5.31
N GLN A 24 9.50 -14.20 4.81
CA GLN A 24 8.17 -14.66 4.47
C GLN A 24 7.63 -15.62 5.56
N PRO A 25 6.33 -15.50 5.94
CA PRO A 25 5.38 -14.49 5.50
C PRO A 25 5.71 -13.09 6.06
N ILE A 26 5.51 -12.05 5.25
CA ILE A 26 5.71 -10.66 5.67
C ILE A 26 4.75 -10.32 6.82
N LYS A 27 5.30 -9.77 7.91
CA LYS A 27 4.57 -9.28 9.07
C LYS A 27 4.56 -7.76 9.12
N GLU A 28 3.59 -7.17 9.80
CA GLU A 28 3.46 -5.72 9.98
C GLU A 28 4.70 -5.10 10.65
N GLU A 29 5.32 -5.84 11.57
CA GLU A 29 6.54 -5.44 12.30
C GLU A 29 7.79 -5.28 11.40
N TYR A 30 7.75 -5.77 10.16
CA TYR A 30 8.86 -5.63 9.20
C TYR A 30 8.87 -4.29 8.47
N LEU A 31 7.85 -3.45 8.68
CA LEU A 31 7.82 -2.11 8.10
C LEU A 31 9.05 -1.30 8.56
N LEU A 32 9.80 -0.74 7.61
CA LEU A 32 11.04 0.01 7.83
C LEU A 32 12.20 -0.80 8.46
N SER A 33 12.17 -2.13 8.42
CA SER A 33 13.26 -2.96 8.97
C SER A 33 14.44 -3.19 8.02
N GLY A 34 14.45 -2.57 6.84
CA GLY A 34 15.45 -2.77 5.78
C GLY A 34 15.23 -1.89 4.56
N HIS A 35 16.02 -2.11 3.51
CA HIS A 35 15.95 -1.32 2.27
C HIS A 35 14.72 -1.67 1.43
N LEU A 36 14.13 -0.63 0.83
CA LEU A 36 13.00 -0.75 -0.10
C LEU A 36 13.48 -1.19 -1.48
N GLU A 37 12.56 -1.71 -2.29
CA GLU A 37 12.82 -1.97 -3.71
C GLU A 37 12.97 -0.65 -4.47
N SER A 38 14.10 -0.46 -5.16
CA SER A 38 14.50 0.83 -5.73
C SER A 38 13.52 1.35 -6.79
N THR A 39 12.93 0.45 -7.57
CA THR A 39 11.94 0.79 -8.60
C THR A 39 10.65 1.41 -8.02
N ASN A 40 10.32 1.09 -6.77
CA ASN A 40 9.10 1.54 -6.10
C ASN A 40 9.37 2.48 -4.93
N GLU A 41 10.64 2.77 -4.60
CA GLU A 41 11.05 3.46 -3.39
C GLU A 41 10.33 4.81 -3.19
N PRO A 42 10.22 5.71 -4.18
CA PRO A 42 9.54 7.00 -3.99
C PRO A 42 8.06 6.82 -3.63
N TYR A 43 7.39 5.87 -4.28
CA TYR A 43 5.99 5.53 -3.99
C TYR A 43 5.86 4.89 -2.60
N ALA A 44 6.74 3.96 -2.25
CA ALA A 44 6.75 3.28 -0.97
C ALA A 44 6.94 4.27 0.19
N ILE A 45 7.89 5.20 0.08
CA ILE A 45 8.11 6.25 1.08
C ILE A 45 6.86 7.11 1.26
N ALA A 46 6.20 7.52 0.18
CA ALA A 46 4.96 8.30 0.27
C ALA A 46 3.84 7.52 0.99
N LYS A 47 3.69 6.22 0.74
CA LYS A 47 2.72 5.37 1.42
C LYS A 47 3.05 5.17 2.91
N ILE A 48 4.33 5.00 3.24
CA ILE A 48 4.78 4.92 4.63
C ILE A 48 4.49 6.22 5.37
N ALA A 49 4.75 7.36 4.75
CA ALA A 49 4.43 8.67 5.32
C ALA A 49 2.93 8.81 5.61
N GLY A 50 2.05 8.31 4.73
CA GLY A 50 0.60 8.26 4.96
C GLY A 50 0.19 7.41 6.16
N ILE A 51 0.85 6.26 6.38
CA ILE A 51 0.64 5.42 7.56
C ILE A 51 1.08 6.18 8.82
N LYS A 52 2.27 6.77 8.81
CA LYS A 52 2.79 7.56 9.93
C LYS A 52 1.93 8.79 10.23
N LEU A 53 1.30 9.38 9.22
CA LEU A 53 0.30 10.42 9.39
C LEU A 53 -0.91 9.89 10.15
N CYS A 54 -1.50 8.77 9.73
CA CYS A 54 -2.63 8.16 10.44
C CYS A 54 -2.29 7.85 11.91
N GLU A 55 -1.16 7.18 12.15
CA GLU A 55 -0.69 6.87 13.52
C GLU A 55 -0.51 8.14 14.36
N SER A 56 0.08 9.19 13.79
CA SER A 56 0.36 10.44 14.51
C SER A 56 -0.92 11.21 14.85
N TYR A 57 -1.88 11.27 13.92
CA TYR A 57 -3.18 11.89 14.18
C TYR A 57 -3.95 11.14 15.25
N ASN A 58 -3.93 9.80 15.23
CA ASN A 58 -4.58 9.00 16.26
C ASN A 58 -3.97 9.26 17.65
N ARG A 59 -2.64 9.28 17.77
CA ARG A 59 -1.95 9.55 19.05
C ARG A 59 -2.20 10.97 19.57
N GLN A 60 -2.19 11.97 18.69
CA GLN A 60 -2.26 13.37 19.10
C GLN A 60 -3.70 13.86 19.31
N TYR A 61 -4.65 13.37 18.51
CA TYR A 61 -6.01 13.92 18.45
C TYR A 61 -7.11 12.89 18.73
N GLY A 62 -6.76 11.62 19.00
CA GLY A 62 -7.74 10.58 19.31
C GLY A 62 -8.62 10.14 18.12
N THR A 63 -8.19 10.39 16.88
CA THR A 63 -8.89 9.89 15.69
C THR A 63 -8.82 8.37 15.57
N ASP A 64 -9.73 7.78 14.77
CA ASP A 64 -9.71 6.36 14.38
C ASP A 64 -9.36 6.23 12.89
N TYR A 65 -8.15 6.66 12.55
CA TYR A 65 -7.60 6.49 11.20
C TYR A 65 -6.87 5.16 11.11
N ARG A 66 -7.38 4.24 10.30
CA ARG A 66 -6.82 2.91 10.12
C ARG A 66 -6.07 2.83 8.80
N SER A 67 -5.05 1.99 8.74
CA SER A 67 -4.30 1.71 7.51
C SER A 67 -4.37 0.22 7.20
N ILE A 68 -4.65 -0.14 5.94
CA ILE A 68 -4.63 -1.53 5.47
C ILE A 68 -3.62 -1.72 4.34
N MET A 69 -2.96 -2.88 4.34
CA MET A 69 -1.92 -3.23 3.37
C MET A 69 -2.43 -4.31 2.41
N PRO A 70 -3.06 -3.93 1.29
CA PRO A 70 -3.41 -4.90 0.27
C PRO A 70 -2.16 -5.49 -0.37
N THR A 71 -2.24 -6.78 -0.71
CA THR A 71 -1.31 -7.43 -1.63
C THR A 71 -1.68 -7.07 -3.08
N ASN A 72 -1.08 -7.75 -4.06
CA ASN A 72 -1.41 -7.60 -5.47
C ASN A 72 -2.92 -7.78 -5.69
N LEU A 73 -3.55 -6.75 -6.25
CA LEU A 73 -4.96 -6.74 -6.60
C LEU A 73 -5.12 -7.06 -8.08
N TYR A 74 -6.23 -7.71 -8.42
CA TYR A 74 -6.70 -7.89 -9.80
C TYR A 74 -8.22 -7.93 -9.79
N GLY A 75 -8.87 -7.61 -10.91
CA GLY A 75 -10.32 -7.71 -11.01
C GLY A 75 -10.92 -6.89 -12.15
N PRO A 76 -12.24 -6.66 -12.12
CA PRO A 76 -12.90 -5.75 -13.04
C PRO A 76 -12.26 -4.36 -13.01
N ASN A 77 -12.12 -3.73 -14.18
CA ASN A 77 -11.48 -2.43 -14.39
C ASN A 77 -9.96 -2.38 -14.18
N ASP A 78 -9.28 -3.53 -14.08
CA ASP A 78 -7.83 -3.57 -14.20
C ASP A 78 -7.38 -3.20 -15.62
N ASN A 79 -6.09 -2.93 -15.79
CA ASN A 79 -5.53 -2.62 -17.09
C ASN A 79 -5.23 -3.91 -17.87
N PHE A 80 -6.02 -4.18 -18.92
CA PHE A 80 -5.85 -5.34 -19.82
C PHE A 80 -5.06 -5.02 -21.11
N HIS A 81 -4.33 -3.90 -21.17
CA HIS A 81 -3.46 -3.59 -22.32
C HIS A 81 -2.24 -4.50 -22.38
N LEU A 82 -1.93 -5.10 -23.54
CA LEU A 82 -0.86 -6.10 -23.68
C LEU A 82 0.56 -5.58 -23.32
N GLU A 83 0.81 -4.28 -23.48
CA GLU A 83 2.13 -3.68 -23.24
C GLU A 83 2.31 -3.17 -21.81
N ASN A 84 1.22 -2.79 -21.12
CA ASN A 84 1.26 -2.04 -19.86
C ASN A 84 0.35 -2.63 -18.78
N SER A 85 0.06 -3.93 -18.84
CA SER A 85 -0.79 -4.63 -17.87
C SER A 85 0.03 -5.29 -16.76
N HIS A 86 -0.58 -5.39 -15.57
CA HIS A 86 -0.06 -6.25 -14.52
C HIS A 86 -0.18 -7.72 -14.92
N VAL A 87 0.56 -8.60 -14.23
CA VAL A 87 0.74 -9.98 -14.71
C VAL A 87 -0.57 -10.74 -14.92
N ILE A 88 -1.54 -10.61 -14.01
CA ILE A 88 -2.84 -11.31 -14.08
C ILE A 88 -3.67 -10.81 -15.27
N PRO A 89 -3.98 -9.50 -15.40
CA PRO A 89 -4.75 -9.03 -16.56
C PRO A 89 -4.01 -9.25 -17.90
N ALA A 90 -2.68 -9.21 -17.92
CA ALA A 90 -1.88 -9.53 -19.10
C ALA A 90 -2.11 -10.97 -19.58
N ILE A 91 -2.09 -11.93 -18.65
CA ILE A 91 -2.30 -13.35 -18.95
C ILE A 91 -3.74 -13.58 -19.41
N ILE A 92 -4.73 -13.01 -18.72
CA ILE A 92 -6.15 -13.13 -19.10
C ILE A 92 -6.34 -12.64 -20.55
N ARG A 93 -5.77 -11.48 -20.90
CA ARG A 93 -5.88 -10.92 -22.25
C ARG A 93 -5.18 -11.75 -23.33
N LYS A 94 -4.11 -12.49 -22.99
CA LYS A 94 -3.37 -13.33 -23.96
C LYS A 94 -4.05 -14.66 -24.25
N ILE A 95 -4.86 -15.17 -23.30
CA ILE A 95 -5.50 -16.48 -23.40
C ILE A 95 -6.94 -16.39 -23.92
N HIS A 96 -7.66 -15.30 -23.61
CA HIS A 96 -9.02 -15.04 -24.09
C HIS A 96 -9.04 -14.47 -25.51
#